data_AF-A0A950SET1-F1
#
_entry.id   AF-A0A950SET1-F1
#
_cell.length_a   1.000
_cell.length_b   1.000
_cell.length_c   1.000
_cell.angle_alpha   90.00
_cell.angle_beta   90.00
_cell.angle_gamma   90.00
#
_symmetry.space_group_name_H-M   'P 1'
#
loop_
_entity.id
_entity.type
_entity.pdbx_description
1 polymer ?
#
loop_
_entity_poly.entity_id
_entity_poly.type
_entity_poly.pdbx_seq_one_letter_code
_entity_poly.pdbx_strand_id
1 'polypeptide(L)'
;MRLSDAEREALFEKLSRHAAEGRLEIDELERRVAVIAAAVTREDAAAALADLPPLAPVPAVGAPAEGPRSGSGWRRGRGHGHAAAPAPGWQPTDERFRDPGSGEVMRVWVDPGGARHYVADR
;
A
#
# COMPACT_ATOMS: atom_id res chain seq x y z
N MET A 1 -8.70 -11.46 -25.50
CA MET A 1 -8.49 -12.52 -24.46
C MET A 1 -9.64 -12.44 -23.46
N ARG A 2 -10.17 -13.58 -22.97
CA ARG A 2 -11.29 -13.58 -22.00
C ARG A 2 -10.83 -12.97 -20.67
N LEU A 3 -11.73 -12.25 -20.01
CA LEU A 3 -11.48 -11.66 -18.69
C LEU A 3 -11.55 -12.76 -17.62
N SER A 4 -10.51 -12.84 -16.78
CA SER A 4 -10.45 -13.71 -15.62
C SER A 4 -10.97 -12.99 -14.38
N ASP A 5 -11.44 -13.72 -13.37
CA ASP A 5 -11.92 -13.11 -12.12
C ASP A 5 -10.85 -12.30 -11.39
N ALA A 6 -9.59 -12.74 -11.39
CA ALA A 6 -8.49 -11.97 -10.80
C ALA A 6 -8.28 -10.61 -11.50
N GLU A 7 -8.52 -10.55 -12.80
CA GLU A 7 -8.40 -9.32 -13.57
C GLU A 7 -9.60 -8.40 -13.33
N ARG A 8 -10.78 -8.99 -13.20
CA ARG A 8 -12.02 -8.31 -12.80
C ARG A 8 -11.84 -7.62 -11.45
N GLU A 9 -11.34 -8.35 -10.46
CA GLU A 9 -11.04 -7.82 -9.12
C GLU A 9 -10.02 -6.67 -9.17
N ALA A 10 -8.93 -6.85 -9.94
CA ALA A 10 -7.91 -5.82 -10.09
C ALA A 10 -8.45 -4.53 -10.75
N LEU A 11 -9.47 -4.63 -11.60
CA LEU A 11 -10.13 -3.46 -12.20
C LEU A 11 -11.08 -2.79 -11.20
N PHE A 12 -11.80 -3.57 -10.37
CA PHE A 12 -12.63 -3.03 -9.28
C PHE A 12 -11.79 -2.25 -8.27
N GLU A 13 -10.66 -2.80 -7.84
CA GLU A 13 -9.71 -2.13 -6.93
C GLU A 13 -9.20 -0.79 -7.48
N LYS A 14 -8.98 -0.70 -8.81
CA LYS A 14 -8.59 0.56 -9.45
C LYS A 14 -9.71 1.59 -9.42
N LEU A 15 -10.96 1.19 -9.72
CA LEU A 15 -12.11 2.08 -9.64
C LEU A 15 -12.35 2.57 -8.20
N SER A 16 -12.26 1.66 -7.23
CA SER A 16 -12.39 1.97 -5.80
C SER A 16 -11.36 3.01 -5.36
N ARG A 17 -10.09 2.85 -5.79
CA ARG A 17 -9.03 3.83 -5.52
C ARG A 17 -9.34 5.20 -6.14
N HIS A 18 -9.85 5.26 -7.36
CA HIS A 18 -10.25 6.53 -7.98
C HIS A 18 -11.40 7.23 -7.25
N ALA A 19 -12.37 6.46 -6.74
CA ALA A 19 -13.45 6.99 -5.92
C ALA A 19 -12.92 7.52 -4.58
N ALA A 20 -12.01 6.80 -3.93
CA ALA A 20 -11.36 7.24 -2.69
C ALA A 20 -10.55 8.53 -2.87
N GLU A 21 -10.00 8.77 -4.07
CA GLU A 21 -9.30 10.01 -4.43
C GLU A 21 -10.26 11.16 -4.79
N GLY A 22 -11.58 10.95 -4.73
CA GLY A 22 -12.60 11.95 -5.08
C GLY A 22 -12.70 12.22 -6.58
N ARG A 23 -12.20 11.31 -7.42
CA ARG A 23 -12.23 11.44 -8.90
C ARG A 23 -13.45 10.78 -9.53
N LEU A 24 -14.11 9.91 -8.78
CA LEU A 24 -15.34 9.24 -9.18
C LEU A 24 -16.38 9.46 -8.08
N GLU A 25 -17.54 9.97 -8.48
CA GLU A 25 -18.73 9.96 -7.63
C GLU A 25 -19.25 8.51 -7.47
N ILE A 26 -20.04 8.27 -6.42
CA ILE A 26 -20.54 6.92 -6.09
C ILE A 26 -21.41 6.36 -7.23
N ASP A 27 -22.31 7.16 -7.79
CA ASP A 27 -23.15 6.74 -8.93
C ASP A 27 -22.34 6.41 -10.20
N GLU A 28 -21.21 7.10 -10.39
CA GLU A 28 -20.29 6.85 -11.50
C GLU A 28 -19.50 5.56 -11.29
N LEU A 29 -19.04 5.32 -10.05
CA LEU A 29 -18.39 4.08 -9.65
C LEU A 29 -19.30 2.88 -9.90
N GLU A 30 -20.55 2.93 -9.45
CA GLU A 30 -21.53 1.85 -9.63
C GLU A 30 -21.76 1.53 -11.11
N ARG A 31 -21.91 2.56 -11.95
CA ARG A 31 -22.08 2.38 -13.41
C ARG A 31 -20.88 1.69 -14.04
N ARG A 32 -19.66 2.11 -13.68
CA ARG A 32 -18.41 1.52 -14.21
C ARG A 32 -18.18 0.10 -13.70
N VAL A 33 -18.56 -0.18 -12.44
CA VAL A 33 -18.57 -1.53 -11.86
C VAL A 33 -19.50 -2.45 -12.67
N ALA A 34 -20.69 -1.99 -13.03
CA ALA A 34 -21.62 -2.76 -13.84
C ALA A 34 -21.05 -3.07 -15.26
N VAL A 35 -20.33 -2.13 -15.86
CA VAL A 35 -19.64 -2.34 -17.15
C VAL A 35 -18.58 -3.45 -17.02
N ILE A 36 -17.75 -3.41 -15.98
CA ILE A 36 -16.78 -4.48 -15.71
C ILE A 36 -17.53 -5.80 -15.51
N ALA A 37 -18.57 -5.83 -14.68
CA ALA A 37 -19.37 -7.02 -14.38
C ALA A 37 -19.91 -7.71 -15.65
N ALA A 38 -20.39 -6.92 -16.62
CA ALA A 38 -20.91 -7.42 -17.89
C ALA A 38 -19.84 -7.79 -18.93
N ALA A 39 -18.58 -7.34 -18.75
CA ALA A 39 -17.51 -7.56 -19.72
C ALA A 39 -17.09 -9.03 -19.82
N VAL A 40 -16.96 -9.50 -21.06
CA VAL A 40 -16.50 -10.87 -21.40
C VAL A 40 -15.02 -10.87 -21.76
N THR A 41 -14.52 -9.77 -22.32
CA THR A 41 -13.12 -9.63 -22.73
C THR A 41 -12.39 -8.58 -21.89
N ARG A 42 -11.06 -8.71 -21.85
CA ARG A 42 -10.19 -7.75 -21.18
C ARG A 42 -10.31 -6.33 -21.76
N GLU A 43 -10.52 -6.22 -23.07
CA GLU A 43 -10.67 -4.93 -23.76
C GLU A 43 -11.99 -4.26 -23.39
N ASP A 44 -13.09 -5.02 -23.35
CA ASP A 44 -14.40 -4.50 -22.90
C ASP A 44 -14.32 -3.97 -21.45
N ALA A 45 -13.61 -4.69 -20.57
CA ALA A 45 -13.45 -4.28 -19.18
C ALA A 45 -12.52 -3.07 -19.01
N ALA A 46 -11.53 -2.93 -19.89
CA ALA A 46 -10.61 -1.79 -19.88
C ALA A 46 -11.30 -0.47 -20.24
N ALA A 47 -12.38 -0.51 -21.03
CA ALA A 47 -13.18 0.66 -21.38
C ALA A 47 -13.75 1.38 -20.14
N ALA A 48 -14.03 0.65 -19.04
CA ALA A 48 -14.50 1.24 -17.79
C ALA A 48 -13.49 2.20 -17.13
N LEU A 49 -12.20 2.13 -17.53
CA LEU A 49 -11.13 2.99 -17.03
C LEU A 49 -10.60 3.98 -18.09
N ALA A 50 -11.15 4.01 -19.31
CA ALA A 50 -10.57 4.75 -20.43
C ALA A 50 -10.41 6.26 -20.16
N ASP A 51 -11.35 6.85 -19.41
CA ASP A 51 -11.32 8.29 -19.07
C ASP A 51 -10.58 8.61 -17.77
N LEU A 52 -9.99 7.61 -17.11
CA LEU A 52 -9.35 7.79 -15.82
C LEU A 52 -7.84 7.97 -15.99
N PRO A 53 -7.22 8.92 -15.24
CA PRO A 53 -5.78 9.07 -15.27
C PRO A 53 -5.14 7.76 -14.80
N PRO A 54 -4.00 7.34 -15.39
CA PRO A 54 -3.32 6.14 -14.94
C PRO A 54 -2.95 6.31 -13.47
N LEU A 55 -3.43 5.39 -12.62
CA LEU A 55 -2.98 5.32 -11.24
C LEU A 55 -1.50 4.99 -11.27
N ALA A 56 -0.70 5.76 -10.54
CA ALA A 56 0.71 5.45 -10.37
C ALA A 56 0.81 3.98 -9.94
N PRO A 57 1.71 3.18 -10.56
CA PRO A 57 1.93 1.83 -10.10
C PRO A 57 2.26 1.90 -8.61
N VAL A 58 1.45 1.22 -7.80
CA VAL A 58 1.83 0.97 -6.42
C VAL A 58 3.17 0.25 -6.52
N PRO A 59 4.25 0.75 -5.91
CA PRO A 59 5.54 0.09 -6.01
C PRO A 59 5.34 -1.37 -5.60
N ALA A 60 5.61 -2.29 -6.52
CA ALA A 60 5.63 -3.70 -6.21
C ALA A 60 6.76 -3.90 -5.19
N VAL A 61 6.41 -3.93 -3.91
CA VAL A 61 7.34 -4.29 -2.84
C VAL A 61 7.58 -5.79 -2.98
N GLY A 62 8.59 -6.17 -3.77
CA GLY A 62 8.89 -7.58 -4.00
C GLY A 62 9.77 -7.89 -5.20
N ALA A 63 11.01 -7.42 -5.19
CA ALA A 63 12.13 -8.13 -5.83
C ALA A 63 13.38 -7.96 -4.95
N PRO A 64 14.11 -9.03 -4.60
CA PRO A 64 15.31 -8.90 -3.79
C PRO A 64 16.43 -8.33 -4.68
N ALA A 65 16.53 -7.01 -4.74
CA ALA A 65 17.71 -6.34 -5.26
C ALA A 65 18.76 -6.31 -4.14
N GLU A 66 19.72 -7.21 -4.25
CA GLU A 66 21.00 -7.13 -3.55
C GLU A 66 21.53 -5.69 -3.66
N GLY A 67 21.74 -5.04 -2.52
CA GLY A 67 22.12 -3.63 -2.45
C GLY A 67 23.50 -3.34 -3.10
N PRO A 68 23.94 -2.07 -3.21
CA PRO A 68 23.83 -1.14 -2.07
C PRO A 68 23.55 0.35 -2.41
N ARG A 69 23.15 1.05 -1.34
CA ARG A 69 23.29 2.50 -1.04
C ARG A 69 22.12 3.45 -1.42
N SER A 70 21.49 3.93 -0.33
CA SER A 70 21.20 5.34 -0.01
C SER A 70 20.06 6.06 -0.73
N GLY A 71 19.08 6.53 0.06
CA GLY A 71 18.19 7.65 -0.27
C GLY A 71 16.70 7.31 -0.15
N SER A 72 16.11 7.31 1.05
CA SER A 72 15.37 8.45 1.62
C SER A 72 14.00 8.74 0.98
N GLY A 73 12.92 8.28 1.64
CA GLY A 73 11.54 8.70 1.34
C GLY A 73 10.67 9.05 2.56
N TRP A 74 11.06 8.68 3.79
CA TRP A 74 10.28 8.98 5.00
C TRP A 74 10.86 10.16 5.79
N ARG A 75 10.89 11.32 5.14
CA ARG A 75 11.17 12.62 5.77
C ARG A 75 10.05 13.57 5.38
N ARG A 76 8.96 13.56 6.14
CA ARG A 76 8.45 14.73 6.89
C ARG A 76 7.04 14.46 7.44
N GLY A 77 7.04 13.90 8.63
CA GLY A 77 5.95 13.96 9.61
C GLY A 77 6.60 13.65 10.95
N ARG A 78 6.45 14.52 11.94
CA ARG A 78 7.10 14.38 13.24
C ARG A 78 6.84 12.99 13.84
N GLY A 79 7.91 12.25 14.13
CA GLY A 79 7.93 11.39 15.31
C GLY A 79 7.96 9.87 15.18
N HIS A 80 8.32 9.25 14.05
CA HIS A 80 8.47 7.77 14.02
C HIS A 80 9.66 7.34 13.16
N GLY A 81 10.82 7.20 13.80
CA GLY A 81 12.04 6.71 13.13
C GLY A 81 12.08 5.19 13.12
N HIS A 82 12.19 4.59 11.95
CA HIS A 82 12.66 3.21 11.84
C HIS A 82 14.09 3.16 12.37
N ALA A 83 14.32 2.42 13.47
CA ALA A 83 15.61 2.33 14.12
C ALA A 83 16.16 0.91 13.98
N ALA A 84 17.37 0.78 13.45
CA ALA A 84 18.01 -0.51 13.24
C ALA A 84 18.36 -1.24 14.56
N ALA A 85 18.40 -0.52 15.69
CA ALA A 85 18.62 -1.02 17.04
C ALA A 85 17.99 -0.07 18.07
N PRO A 86 17.60 -0.55 19.27
CA PRO A 86 17.09 0.33 20.32
C PRO A 86 18.24 1.15 20.93
N ALA A 87 17.98 2.43 21.22
CA ALA A 87 18.96 3.27 21.90
C ALA A 87 18.92 3.07 23.43
N PRO A 88 20.01 3.38 24.16
CA PRO A 88 20.02 3.32 25.62
C PRO A 88 18.90 4.17 26.23
N GLY A 89 18.11 3.57 27.13
CA GLY A 89 16.97 4.22 27.79
C GLY A 89 15.62 4.07 27.07
N TRP A 90 15.57 3.40 25.92
CA TRP A 90 14.29 3.01 25.32
C TRP A 90 13.67 1.85 26.09
N GLN A 91 12.37 1.93 26.32
CA GLN A 91 11.62 0.88 27.00
C GLN A 91 10.96 -0.02 25.96
N PRO A 92 11.16 -1.35 26.02
CA PRO A 92 10.47 -2.29 25.15
C PRO A 92 9.00 -2.33 25.54
N THR A 93 8.13 -2.41 24.54
CA THR A 93 6.71 -2.72 24.77
C THR A 93 6.41 -4.15 24.31
N ASP A 94 5.29 -4.71 24.78
CA ASP A 94 4.76 -5.98 24.27
C ASP A 94 4.01 -5.83 22.94
N GLU A 95 3.86 -4.60 22.44
CA GLU A 95 3.28 -4.34 21.13
C GLU A 95 4.24 -4.80 20.04
N ARG A 96 3.85 -5.87 19.34
CA ARG A 96 4.53 -6.40 18.17
C ARG A 96 3.66 -6.22 16.95
N PHE A 97 4.23 -5.64 15.92
CA PHE A 97 3.58 -5.38 14.66
C PHE A 97 4.30 -6.18 13.58
N ARG A 98 3.55 -6.96 12.79
CA ARG A 98 4.12 -7.58 11.59
C ARG A 98 4.11 -6.54 10.48
N ASP A 99 5.29 -6.17 10.00
CA ASP A 99 5.38 -5.23 8.87
C ASP A 99 4.75 -5.87 7.63
N PRO A 100 3.76 -5.20 6.99
CA PRO A 100 3.10 -5.75 5.82
C PRO A 100 4.00 -5.75 4.57
N GLY A 101 5.12 -5.03 4.58
CA GLY A 101 6.09 -4.97 3.49
C GLY A 101 7.22 -6.02 3.60
N SER A 102 7.70 -6.33 4.81
CA SER A 102 8.78 -7.32 5.02
C SER A 102 8.30 -8.63 5.67
N GLY A 103 7.10 -8.66 6.24
CA GLY A 103 6.60 -9.79 7.05
C GLY A 103 7.35 -9.96 8.37
N GLU A 104 8.32 -9.09 8.67
CA GLU A 104 9.10 -9.15 9.90
C GLU A 104 8.25 -8.70 11.08
N VAL A 105 8.43 -9.40 12.19
CA VAL A 105 7.86 -8.96 13.46
C VAL A 105 8.72 -7.82 13.96
N MET A 106 8.15 -6.62 14.01
CA MET A 106 8.75 -5.45 14.63
C MET A 106 8.21 -5.29 16.04
N ARG A 107 9.09 -5.03 16.99
CA ARG A 107 8.72 -4.61 18.34
C ARG A 107 8.69 -3.09 18.42
N VAL A 108 7.66 -2.57 19.09
CA VAL A 108 7.58 -1.13 19.40
C VAL A 108 8.41 -0.84 20.64
N TRP A 109 9.26 0.18 20.54
CA TRP A 109 10.06 0.74 21.62
C TRP A 109 9.66 2.19 21.85
N VAL A 110 9.66 2.63 23.11
CA VAL A 110 9.32 4.01 23.46
C VAL A 110 10.56 4.70 24.02
N ASP A 111 10.90 5.87 23.50
CA ASP A 111 12.02 6.65 24.03
C ASP A 111 11.63 7.44 25.30
N PRO A 112 12.60 7.95 26.09
CA PRO A 112 12.32 8.71 27.32
C PRO A 112 11.43 9.96 27.14
N GLY A 113 11.39 10.53 25.93
CA GLY A 113 10.51 11.63 25.52
C GLY A 113 9.13 11.16 25.02
N GLY A 114 8.84 9.86 25.06
CA GLY A 114 7.53 9.28 24.75
C GLY A 114 7.25 9.02 23.27
N ALA A 115 8.23 9.19 22.36
CA ALA A 115 8.00 8.85 20.95
C ALA A 115 8.19 7.34 20.71
N ARG A 116 7.45 6.84 19.71
CA ARG A 116 7.39 5.43 19.36
C ARG A 116 8.35 5.14 18.21
N HIS A 117 9.21 4.14 18.41
CA HIS A 117 10.21 3.65 17.46
C HIS A 117 9.97 2.17 17.18
N TYR A 118 10.17 1.76 15.94
CA TYR A 118 9.96 0.38 15.52
C TYR A 118 11.32 -0.28 15.28
N VAL A 119 11.56 -1.40 15.94
CA VAL A 119 12.81 -2.16 15.85
C VAL A 119 12.47 -3.62 15.51
N ALA A 120 13.19 -4.22 14.55
CA ALA A 120 12.98 -5.62 14.19
C ALA A 120 13.25 -6.57 15.38
N ASP A 121 12.33 -7.50 15.63
CA ASP A 121 12.44 -8.57 16.63
C ASP A 121 13.24 -9.71 15.94
N ARG A 122 14.58 -9.67 16.06
CA ARG A 122 15.47 -10.74 15.56
C ARG A 122 15.54 -11.91 16.53
#